data_AF-A0A1X0S1Y3-F1
#
_entry.id   AF-A0A1X0S1Y3-F1
#
_cell.length_a   1.000
_cell.length_b   1.000
_cell.length_c   1.000
_cell.angle_alpha   90.00
_cell.angle_beta   90.00
_cell.angle_gamma   90.00
#
_symmetry.space_group_name_H-M   'P 1'
#
loop_
_entity.id
_entity.type
_entity.pdbx_description
1 polymer ?
#
loop_
_entity_poly.entity_id
_entity_poly.type
_entity_poly.pdbx_seq_one_letter_code
_entity_poly.pdbx_strand_id
1 'polypeptide(L)'
;VRCPSCGGTDHSRSSSKLCPMNKSKTKLPNPKNTTSMANTCKYSKFVNLIEEVVDHITQLVYAGSIFANYYFLELLENGEELPVVSQNLFY
;
A
#
# COMPACT_ATOMS: atom_id res chain seq x y z
N VAL A 1 -0.36 -32.61 -38.92
CA VAL A 1 0.57 -32.77 -37.77
C VAL A 1 -0.24 -33.26 -36.58
N ARG A 2 0.13 -34.40 -35.98
CA ARG A 2 -0.58 -34.96 -34.82
C ARG A 2 -0.09 -34.30 -33.53
N CYS A 3 -0.99 -34.10 -32.57
CA CYS A 3 -0.62 -33.64 -31.23
C CYS A 3 0.31 -34.67 -30.56
N PRO A 4 1.50 -34.29 -30.10
CA PRO A 4 2.45 -35.24 -29.51
C PRO A 4 2.00 -35.77 -28.14
N SER A 5 1.04 -35.12 -27.47
CA SER A 5 0.58 -35.56 -26.14
C SER A 5 -0.65 -36.43 -26.14
N CYS A 6 -1.58 -36.27 -27.09
CA CYS A 6 -2.78 -37.10 -27.16
C CYS A 6 -2.99 -37.82 -28.50
N GLY A 7 -2.11 -37.61 -29.49
CA GLY A 7 -2.20 -38.24 -30.81
C GLY A 7 -3.29 -37.69 -31.74
N GLY A 8 -4.11 -36.73 -31.28
CA GLY A 8 -5.20 -36.13 -32.03
C GLY A 8 -4.74 -35.37 -33.27
N THR A 9 -5.63 -35.27 -34.28
CA THR A 9 -5.37 -34.58 -35.56
C THR A 9 -6.11 -33.25 -35.68
N ASP A 10 -7.07 -33.00 -34.78
CA ASP A 10 -7.89 -31.78 -34.66
C ASP A 10 -7.12 -30.58 -34.08
N HIS A 11 -5.96 -30.84 -33.45
CA HIS A 11 -5.04 -29.82 -32.97
C HIS A 11 -3.59 -30.33 -33.07
N SER A 12 -2.65 -29.41 -33.23
CA SER A 12 -1.23 -29.78 -33.38
C SER A 12 -0.38 -29.54 -32.12
N ARG A 13 -0.85 -28.71 -31.17
CA ARG A 13 -0.10 -28.34 -29.96
C ARG A 13 -0.71 -28.97 -28.72
N SER A 14 0.11 -29.57 -27.87
CA SER A 14 -0.30 -30.13 -26.57
C SER A 14 -0.81 -29.08 -25.57
N SER A 15 -0.37 -27.82 -25.73
CA SER A 15 -0.85 -26.68 -24.94
C SER A 15 -2.19 -26.12 -25.44
N SER A 16 -2.74 -26.67 -26.53
CA SER A 16 -4.08 -26.32 -27.01
C SER A 16 -5.11 -26.61 -25.93
N LYS A 17 -6.09 -25.72 -25.74
CA LYS A 17 -7.24 -25.99 -24.84
C LYS A 17 -8.05 -27.21 -25.27
N LEU A 18 -7.95 -27.60 -26.55
CA LEU A 18 -8.61 -28.79 -27.11
C LEU A 18 -7.84 -30.09 -26.83
N CYS A 19 -6.58 -30.01 -26.40
CA CYS A 19 -5.83 -31.20 -26.04
C CYS A 19 -6.35 -31.72 -24.69
N PRO A 20 -6.85 -32.97 -24.60
CA PRO A 20 -7.35 -33.53 -23.34
C PRO A 20 -6.25 -33.62 -22.27
N MET A 21 -4.99 -33.69 -22.71
CA MET A 21 -3.81 -33.72 -21.84
C MET A 21 -3.33 -32.32 -21.44
N ASN A 22 -3.99 -31.25 -21.90
CA ASN A 22 -3.69 -29.90 -21.46
C ASN A 22 -4.20 -29.69 -20.04
N LYS A 23 -3.29 -29.88 -19.08
CA LYS A 23 -3.49 -29.40 -17.71
C LYS A 23 -3.46 -27.88 -17.78
N SER A 24 -4.63 -27.25 -17.94
CA SER A 24 -4.74 -25.81 -17.78
C SER A 24 -4.15 -25.47 -16.43
N LYS A 25 -3.07 -24.68 -16.39
CA LYS A 25 -2.55 -24.15 -15.13
C LYS A 25 -3.71 -23.44 -14.45
N THR A 26 -4.22 -24.01 -13.36
CA THR A 26 -5.17 -23.32 -12.48
C THR A 26 -4.56 -21.96 -12.22
N LYS A 27 -5.24 -20.89 -12.64
CA LYS A 27 -4.78 -19.54 -12.34
C LYS A 27 -4.71 -19.47 -10.81
N LEU A 28 -3.49 -19.49 -10.27
CA LEU A 28 -3.28 -19.20 -8.88
C LEU A 28 -3.88 -17.80 -8.67
N PRO A 29 -4.84 -17.61 -7.75
CA PRO A 29 -5.32 -16.28 -7.46
C PRO A 29 -4.09 -15.47 -7.05
N ASN A 30 -3.83 -14.37 -7.79
CA ASN A 30 -2.80 -13.43 -7.39
C ASN A 30 -3.06 -13.08 -5.92
N PRO A 31 -2.09 -13.28 -5.01
CA PRO A 31 -2.26 -12.79 -3.66
C PRO A 31 -2.46 -11.29 -3.80
N LYS A 32 -3.64 -10.80 -3.42
CA LYS A 32 -3.86 -9.37 -3.20
C LYS A 32 -2.96 -9.02 -2.03
N ASN A 33 -1.72 -8.67 -2.33
CA ASN A 33 -0.78 -8.09 -1.39
C ASN A 33 -1.23 -6.65 -1.12
N THR A 34 -2.39 -6.49 -0.50
CA THR A 34 -2.68 -5.27 0.26
C THR A 34 -1.82 -5.33 1.50
N THR A 35 -0.66 -4.69 1.42
CA THR A 35 0.30 -4.50 2.51
C THR A 35 -0.33 -3.61 3.58
N SER A 36 -1.26 -4.15 4.37
CA SER A 36 -1.77 -3.48 5.56
C SER A 36 -0.87 -3.81 6.75
N MET A 37 -0.77 -2.88 7.70
CA MET A 37 -0.02 -3.09 8.94
C MET A 37 -0.45 -4.38 9.67
N ALA A 38 -1.76 -4.65 9.69
CA ALA A 38 -2.32 -5.88 10.23
C ALA A 38 -1.87 -7.14 9.48
N ASN A 39 -1.58 -7.03 8.18
CA ASN A 39 -1.14 -8.15 7.34
C ASN A 39 0.40 -8.34 7.33
N THR A 40 1.19 -7.30 7.66
CA THR A 40 2.66 -7.35 7.65
C THR A 40 3.30 -7.43 9.02
N CYS A 41 2.69 -6.86 10.06
CA CYS A 41 3.25 -6.87 11.39
C CYS A 41 3.09 -8.26 12.04
N LYS A 42 4.21 -8.93 12.31
CA LYS A 42 4.22 -10.26 12.95
C LYS A 42 3.64 -10.27 14.36
N TYR A 43 3.56 -9.10 14.99
CA TYR A 43 3.09 -8.97 16.37
C TYR A 43 1.82 -8.14 16.41
N SER A 44 0.68 -8.81 16.35
CA SER A 44 -0.66 -8.19 16.37
C SER A 44 -0.87 -7.23 17.54
N LYS A 45 -0.27 -7.50 18.71
CA LYS A 45 -0.33 -6.60 19.88
C LYS A 45 0.29 -5.22 19.63
N PHE A 46 1.35 -5.14 18.81
CA PHE A 46 2.00 -3.87 18.49
C PHE A 46 1.26 -3.10 17.40
N VAL A 47 0.47 -3.77 16.56
CA VAL A 47 -0.34 -3.09 15.53
C VAL A 47 -1.27 -2.07 16.18
N ASN A 48 -2.03 -2.49 17.18
CA ASN A 48 -2.97 -1.60 17.88
C ASN A 48 -2.26 -0.43 18.57
N LEU A 49 -1.11 -0.68 19.21
CA LEU A 49 -0.33 0.37 19.87
C LEU A 49 0.24 1.37 18.86
N ILE A 50 0.72 0.90 17.71
CA ILE A 50 1.24 1.78 16.65
C ILE A 50 0.10 2.61 16.06
N GLU A 51 -1.05 1.99 15.78
CA GLU A 51 -2.23 2.70 15.28
C GLU A 51 -2.70 3.78 16.26
N GLU A 52 -2.74 3.46 17.56
CA GLU A 52 -3.08 4.42 18.62
C GLU A 52 -2.08 5.58 18.68
N VAL A 53 -0.78 5.30 18.65
CA VAL A 53 0.25 6.35 18.64
C VAL A 53 0.14 7.23 17.39
N VAL A 54 -0.11 6.64 16.22
CA VAL A 54 -0.30 7.39 14.97
C VAL A 54 -1.53 8.29 15.05
N ASP A 55 -2.63 7.81 15.64
CA ASP A 55 -3.83 8.62 15.84
C ASP A 55 -3.55 9.82 16.76
N HIS A 56 -2.92 9.59 17.91
CA HIS A 56 -2.54 10.66 18.85
C HIS A 56 -1.59 11.69 18.22
N ILE A 57 -0.59 11.23 17.46
CA ILE A 57 0.33 12.13 16.73
C ILE A 57 -0.46 12.95 15.70
N THR A 58 -1.39 12.33 14.97
CA THR A 58 -2.21 13.00 13.96
C THR A 58 -3.07 14.09 14.60
N GLN A 59 -3.72 13.80 15.74
CA GLN A 59 -4.48 14.79 16.48
C GLN A 59 -3.60 15.95 16.96
N LEU A 60 -2.42 15.64 17.49
CA LEU A 60 -1.47 16.65 17.96
C LEU A 60 -0.99 17.56 16.83
N VAL A 61 -0.60 16.97 15.69
CA VAL A 61 -0.18 17.73 14.50
C VAL A 61 -1.31 18.59 13.97
N TYR A 62 -2.54 18.06 13.93
CA TYR A 62 -3.70 18.82 13.47
C TYR A 62 -3.98 20.03 14.38
N ALA A 63 -4.05 19.81 15.70
CA ALA A 63 -4.25 20.90 16.66
C ALA A 63 -3.11 21.93 16.58
N GLY A 64 -1.85 21.48 16.58
CA GLY A 64 -0.69 22.35 16.43
C GLY A 64 -0.70 23.16 15.14
N SER A 65 -1.17 22.57 14.04
CA SER A 65 -1.31 23.26 12.74
C SER A 65 -2.35 24.36 12.78
N ILE A 66 -3.47 24.17 13.50
CA ILE A 66 -4.47 25.23 13.70
C ILE A 66 -3.83 26.42 14.42
N PHE A 67 -3.12 26.19 15.53
CA PHE A 67 -2.44 27.25 16.26
C PHE A 67 -1.41 27.98 15.41
N ALA A 68 -0.56 27.23 14.69
CA ALA A 68 0.43 27.80 13.80
C ALA A 68 -0.20 28.67 12.70
N ASN A 69 -1.31 28.21 12.11
CA ASN A 69 -2.02 28.96 11.07
C ASN A 69 -2.58 30.28 11.61
N TYR A 70 -3.20 30.28 12.80
CA TYR A 70 -3.69 31.52 13.42
C TYR A 70 -2.55 32.50 13.69
N TYR A 71 -1.43 32.01 14.22
CA TYR A 71 -0.26 32.83 14.48
C TYR A 71 0.32 33.42 13.19
N PHE A 72 0.43 32.64 12.11
CA PHE A 72 0.91 33.14 10.82
C PHE A 72 -0.05 34.17 10.19
N LEU A 73 -1.36 34.00 10.35
CA LEU A 73 -2.34 34.98 9.89
C LEU A 73 -2.19 36.31 10.63
N GLU A 74 -1.97 36.28 11.94
CA GLU A 74 -1.72 37.48 12.76
C GLU A 74 -0.43 38.20 12.31
N LEU A 75 0.65 37.46 12.08
CA LEU A 75 1.89 38.04 11.55
C LEU A 75 1.68 38.70 10.18
N LEU A 76 0.94 38.03 9.29
CA LEU A 76 0.63 38.57 7.96
C LEU A 76 -0.22 39.83 8.03
N GLU A 77 -1.21 39.87 8.93
CA GLU A 77 -2.06 41.04 9.17
C GLU A 77 -1.21 42.24 9.64
N ASN A 78 -0.21 41.99 10.49
CA ASN A 78 0.70 43.01 11.01
C ASN A 78 1.86 43.35 10.05
N GLY A 79 2.00 42.64 8.92
CA GLY A 79 3.11 42.81 7.97
C GLY A 79 4.47 42.34 8.52
N GLU A 80 4.47 41.47 9.51
CA GLU A 80 5.66 40.89 10.13
C GLU A 80 6.25 39.75 9.29
N GLU A 81 7.54 39.45 9.50
CA GLU A 81 8.20 38.35 8.81
C GLU A 81 7.71 36.98 9.32
N LEU A 82 7.45 36.05 8.40
CA LEU A 82 7.05 34.69 8.75
C LEU A 82 8.24 33.88 9.26
N PRO A 83 8.09 33.15 10.39
CA PRO A 83 9.17 32.34 10.92
C PRO A 83 9.47 31.15 10.00
N VAL A 84 10.76 30.91 9.76
CA VAL A 84 11.22 29.75 9.00
C VAL A 84 11.23 28.52 9.90
N VAL A 85 10.35 27.57 9.61
CA VAL A 85 10.34 26.27 10.32
C VAL A 85 11.44 25.39 9.75
N SER A 86 12.51 25.16 10.53
CA SER A 86 13.53 24.16 10.21
C SER A 86 13.17 22.82 10.86
N GLN A 87 13.03 21.76 10.05
CA GLN A 87 12.78 20.41 10.53
C GLN A 87 14.11 19.71 10.80
N ASN A 88 14.74 19.99 11.95
CA ASN A 88 15.90 19.22 12.39
C ASN A 88 15.43 17.90 13.01
N LEU A 89 15.13 16.93 12.16
CA LEU A 89 14.64 15.60 12.52
C LEU A 89 15.76 14.55 12.56
N PHE A 90 16.92 14.94 13.10
CA PHE A 90 18.03 14.01 13.35
C PHE A 90 18.31 13.97 14.85
N TYR A 91 17.99 12.84 15.48
CA TYR A 91 18.51 12.43 16.78
C TYR A 91 19.18 11.07 16.65
#